data_AF-A0A2V8NCA3-F1
#
_entry.id   AF-A0A2V8NCA3-F1
#
_cell.length_a   1.000
_cell.length_b   1.000
_cell.length_c   1.000
_cell.angle_alpha   90.00
_cell.angle_beta   90.00
_cell.angle_gamma   90.00
#
_symmetry.space_group_name_H-M   'P 1'
#
loop_
_entity.id
_entity.type
_entity.pdbx_description
1 polymer ?
#
loop_
_entity_poly.entity_id
_entity_poly.type
_entity_poly.pdbx_seq_one_letter_code
_entity_poly.pdbx_strand_id
1 'polypeptide(L)'
;MSRDQSSINCCGSFEKIFADSRDSARCLGSLSKLARHLKEPLIVTGSIATALHLMKNGMGRQMARLNDIDAVAEGLHCVRSSLSQDFLINHFHPLRGGGGVLLQLVDEEYSTRIEVFTPNSKTLNERLTDFAIGNLRCRTVSAEDVLAKLLSIIYPATKGCTVDPKYVEHFEALYATVDLKVAVEIWPDYRKENHPLSFYEAAEAVQRSIRDNPALLQREEYCQDINFVCRWCCASDEFPLAVRSKVYEILGYV
;
A
#
# COMPACT_ATOMS: atom_id res chain seq x y z
N MET A 1 -9.76 -12.99 -31.90
CA MET A 1 -9.41 -14.24 -31.20
C MET A 1 -9.27 -13.91 -29.72
N SER A 2 -10.14 -14.54 -28.93
CA SER A 2 -10.36 -14.32 -27.49
C SER A 2 -9.10 -14.63 -26.68
N ARG A 3 -8.47 -13.61 -26.08
CA ARG A 3 -7.47 -13.83 -25.03
C ARG A 3 -8.20 -14.23 -23.75
N ASP A 4 -8.12 -15.52 -23.46
CA ASP A 4 -7.87 -16.04 -22.13
C ASP A 4 -8.73 -15.49 -20.99
N GLN A 5 -9.91 -16.09 -20.83
CA GLN A 5 -10.46 -16.43 -19.52
C GLN A 5 -9.64 -17.57 -18.88
N SER A 6 -8.31 -17.52 -18.98
CA SER A 6 -7.43 -18.46 -18.31
C SER A 6 -7.59 -18.23 -16.82
N SER A 7 -8.27 -19.18 -16.18
CA SER A 7 -8.37 -19.42 -14.75
C SER A 7 -7.85 -18.30 -13.86
N ILE A 8 -8.77 -17.73 -13.07
CA ILE A 8 -8.45 -17.24 -11.73
C ILE A 8 -7.93 -18.48 -10.97
N ASN A 9 -6.68 -18.85 -11.20
CA ASN A 9 -5.99 -19.84 -10.42
C ASN A 9 -6.00 -19.25 -9.02
N CYS A 10 -6.76 -19.89 -8.12
CA CYS A 10 -6.69 -19.66 -6.69
C CYS A 10 -5.22 -19.76 -6.29
N CYS A 11 -4.52 -18.62 -6.34
CA CYS A 11 -3.25 -18.46 -5.67
C CYS A 11 -3.50 -18.87 -4.22
N GLY A 12 -2.54 -19.59 -3.62
CA GLY A 12 -2.72 -20.25 -2.34
C GLY A 12 -3.50 -19.40 -1.33
N SER A 13 -4.33 -20.06 -0.53
CA SER A 13 -5.33 -19.42 0.36
C SER A 13 -4.80 -18.10 0.96
N PHE A 14 -5.51 -16.99 0.69
CA PHE A 14 -5.17 -15.62 1.14
C PHE A 14 -4.82 -15.53 2.63
N GLU A 15 -5.42 -16.43 3.42
CA GLU A 15 -5.15 -16.61 4.83
C GLU A 15 -3.67 -16.92 5.14
N LYS A 16 -2.91 -17.47 4.18
CA LYS A 16 -1.48 -17.77 4.31
C LYS A 16 -0.58 -16.54 4.35
N ILE A 17 -1.08 -15.36 3.96
CA ILE A 17 -0.38 -14.07 4.11
C ILE A 17 -0.28 -13.69 5.59
N PHE A 18 -1.27 -14.08 6.39
CA PHE A 18 -1.39 -13.60 7.76
C PHE A 18 -0.86 -14.60 8.77
N ALA A 19 -0.38 -14.06 9.89
CA ALA A 19 0.01 -14.86 11.04
C ALA A 19 -1.19 -15.51 11.77
N ASP A 20 -2.37 -14.89 11.67
CA ASP A 20 -3.60 -15.30 12.35
C ASP A 20 -4.78 -15.26 11.37
N SER A 21 -5.70 -16.23 11.46
CA SER A 21 -6.93 -16.23 10.66
C SER A 21 -7.82 -15.01 10.96
N ARG A 22 -7.77 -14.45 12.17
CA ARG A 22 -8.46 -13.19 12.51
C ARG A 22 -8.01 -12.03 11.63
N ASP A 23 -6.73 -11.94 11.31
CA ASP A 23 -6.21 -10.88 10.45
C ASP A 23 -6.66 -11.04 9.01
N SER A 24 -6.77 -12.27 8.51
CA SER A 24 -7.37 -12.53 7.20
C SER A 24 -8.84 -12.12 7.14
N ALA A 25 -9.62 -12.41 8.19
CA ALA A 25 -11.02 -12.00 8.30
C ALA A 25 -11.17 -10.47 8.38
N ARG A 26 -10.36 -9.80 9.21
CA ARG A 26 -10.31 -8.33 9.33
C ARG A 26 -9.99 -7.67 7.99
N CYS A 27 -8.97 -8.20 7.29
CA CYS A 27 -8.55 -7.67 6.00
C CYS A 27 -9.63 -7.84 4.93
N LEU A 28 -10.14 -9.07 4.75
CA LEU A 28 -11.21 -9.35 3.78
C LEU A 28 -12.48 -8.55 4.08
N GLY A 29 -12.88 -8.44 5.34
CA GLY A 29 -14.04 -7.67 5.76
C GLY A 29 -13.88 -6.18 5.42
N SER A 30 -12.74 -5.58 5.78
CA SER A 30 -12.45 -4.16 5.50
C SER A 30 -12.38 -3.87 4.00
N LEU A 31 -11.70 -4.72 3.22
CA LEU A 31 -11.64 -4.60 1.75
C LEU A 31 -13.02 -4.75 1.11
N SER A 32 -13.84 -5.68 1.60
CA SER A 32 -15.19 -5.91 1.09
C SER A 32 -16.10 -4.71 1.33
N LYS A 33 -16.02 -4.10 2.51
CA LYS A 33 -16.74 -2.85 2.79
C LYS A 33 -16.26 -1.73 1.89
N LEU A 34 -14.94 -1.49 1.83
CA LEU A 34 -14.35 -0.44 1.01
C LEU A 34 -14.80 -0.53 -0.45
N ALA A 35 -14.80 -1.75 -1.02
CA ALA A 35 -15.24 -1.98 -2.40
C ALA A 35 -16.68 -1.50 -2.67
N ARG A 36 -17.59 -1.50 -1.69
CA ARG A 36 -18.97 -0.99 -1.86
C ARG A 36 -19.02 0.53 -2.07
N HIS A 37 -17.99 1.24 -1.62
CA HIS A 37 -17.89 2.71 -1.72
C HIS A 37 -17.03 3.18 -2.88
N LEU A 38 -16.49 2.26 -3.68
CA LEU A 38 -15.76 2.59 -4.89
C LEU A 38 -16.69 2.47 -6.11
N LYS A 39 -16.51 3.37 -7.08
CA LYS A 39 -17.18 3.29 -8.40
C LYS A 39 -16.44 2.37 -9.36
N GLU A 40 -15.19 2.06 -9.05
CA GLU A 40 -14.27 1.25 -9.84
C GLU A 40 -13.82 0.01 -9.05
N PRO A 41 -13.24 -1.00 -9.71
CA PRO A 41 -12.66 -2.14 -9.02
C PRO A 41 -11.62 -1.71 -7.99
N LEU A 42 -11.69 -2.29 -6.79
CA LEU A 42 -10.71 -2.09 -5.73
C LEU A 42 -9.30 -2.43 -6.22
N ILE A 43 -8.35 -1.51 -6.04
CA ILE A 43 -6.93 -1.72 -6.35
C ILE A 43 -6.16 -1.81 -5.03
N VAL A 44 -5.52 -2.95 -4.76
CA VAL A 44 -4.69 -3.19 -3.57
C VAL A 44 -3.21 -2.94 -3.89
N THR A 45 -2.49 -2.32 -2.96
CA THR A 45 -1.04 -2.08 -3.06
C THR A 45 -0.34 -2.42 -1.73
N GLY A 46 0.90 -1.97 -1.57
CA GLY A 46 1.64 -2.10 -0.31
C GLY A 46 1.93 -3.54 0.09
N SER A 47 1.98 -3.80 1.39
CA SER A 47 2.41 -5.09 1.96
C SER A 47 1.54 -6.26 1.51
N ILE A 48 0.23 -6.06 1.38
CA ILE A 48 -0.70 -7.09 0.91
C ILE A 48 -0.39 -7.44 -0.55
N ALA A 49 -0.24 -6.44 -1.43
CA ALA A 49 0.12 -6.70 -2.82
C ALA A 49 1.49 -7.38 -2.95
N THR A 50 2.49 -6.95 -2.17
CA THR A 50 3.80 -7.62 -2.08
C THR A 50 3.65 -9.09 -1.74
N ALA A 51 2.92 -9.42 -0.67
CA ALA A 51 2.74 -10.81 -0.24
C ALA A 51 2.03 -11.66 -1.29
N LEU A 52 1.01 -11.12 -1.96
CA LEU A 52 0.32 -11.79 -3.05
C LEU A 52 1.26 -12.13 -4.22
N HIS A 53 2.12 -11.20 -4.61
CA HIS A 53 3.10 -11.43 -5.68
C HIS A 53 4.19 -12.42 -5.29
N LEU A 54 4.71 -12.34 -4.06
CA LEU A 54 5.69 -13.31 -3.56
C LEU A 54 5.10 -14.73 -3.52
N MET A 55 3.87 -14.88 -3.04
CA MET A 55 3.17 -16.17 -3.03
C MET A 55 2.94 -16.71 -4.44
N LYS A 56 2.54 -15.86 -5.39
CA LYS A 56 2.36 -16.24 -6.79
C LYS A 56 3.65 -16.76 -7.43
N ASN A 57 4.80 -16.23 -7.01
CA ASN A 57 6.13 -16.65 -7.45
C ASN A 57 6.74 -17.80 -6.63
N GLY A 58 5.95 -18.46 -5.77
CA GLY A 58 6.40 -19.61 -4.99
C GLY A 58 7.36 -19.26 -3.84
N MET A 59 7.52 -17.98 -3.52
CA MET A 59 8.30 -17.56 -2.35
C MET A 59 7.56 -17.93 -1.06
N GLY A 60 8.35 -18.29 -0.04
CA GLY A 60 7.84 -18.67 1.28
C GLY A 60 6.99 -17.58 1.94
N ARG A 61 6.19 -17.98 2.93
CA ARG A 61 5.25 -17.09 3.62
C ARG A 61 5.99 -15.97 4.36
N GLN A 62 5.60 -14.72 4.11
CA GLN A 62 5.81 -13.64 5.09
C GLN A 62 4.56 -13.56 5.96
N MET A 63 4.54 -14.35 7.05
CA MET A 63 3.44 -14.31 8.01
C MET A 63 3.55 -13.02 8.83
N ALA A 64 2.80 -12.00 8.44
CA ALA A 64 2.72 -10.74 9.16
C ALA A 64 1.39 -10.60 9.90
N ARG A 65 1.38 -9.82 10.99
CA ARG A 65 0.14 -9.31 11.55
C ARG A 65 -0.41 -8.19 10.65
N LEU A 66 -1.73 -8.12 10.52
CA LEU A 66 -2.36 -7.01 9.81
C LEU A 66 -2.19 -5.72 10.61
N ASN A 67 -1.45 -4.77 10.04
CA ASN A 67 -1.29 -3.43 10.58
C ASN A 67 -2.28 -2.46 9.90
N ASP A 68 -2.22 -2.41 8.58
CA ASP A 68 -3.00 -1.52 7.73
C ASP A 68 -3.23 -2.14 6.35
N ILE A 69 -4.12 -1.51 5.60
CA ILE A 69 -4.46 -1.88 4.22
C ILE A 69 -4.14 -0.69 3.32
N ASP A 70 -3.35 -0.94 2.28
CA ASP A 70 -3.05 0.07 1.27
C ASP A 70 -3.90 -0.18 0.01
N ALA A 71 -4.62 0.85 -0.44
CA ALA A 71 -5.44 0.82 -1.64
C ALA A 71 -5.15 2.01 -2.55
N VAL A 72 -5.49 1.90 -3.83
CA VAL A 72 -5.38 2.98 -4.81
C VAL A 72 -6.76 3.33 -5.36
N ALA A 73 -7.03 4.62 -5.50
CA ALA A 73 -8.19 5.16 -6.22
C ALA A 73 -7.71 6.27 -7.16
N GLU A 74 -8.14 6.26 -8.44
CA GLU A 74 -7.65 7.22 -9.45
C GLU A 74 -7.86 8.69 -9.02
N GLY A 75 -8.92 8.94 -8.26
CA GLY A 75 -9.10 10.18 -7.53
C GLY A 75 -10.38 10.18 -6.72
N LEU A 76 -10.72 11.35 -6.17
CA LEU A 76 -11.92 11.53 -5.35
C LEU A 76 -13.21 11.13 -6.09
N HIS A 77 -13.27 11.33 -7.40
CA HIS A 77 -14.44 10.99 -8.21
C HIS A 77 -14.76 9.48 -8.21
N CYS A 78 -13.80 8.61 -7.90
CA CYS A 78 -13.96 7.16 -7.78
C CYS A 78 -14.55 6.74 -6.42
N VAL A 79 -14.57 7.64 -5.44
CA VAL A 79 -15.02 7.38 -4.06
C VAL A 79 -16.43 7.94 -3.89
N ARG A 80 -17.33 7.14 -3.31
CA ARG A 80 -18.71 7.55 -2.98
C ARG A 80 -18.74 8.24 -1.62
N SER A 81 -19.55 9.28 -1.48
CA SER A 81 -19.77 9.97 -0.20
C SER A 81 -20.38 9.06 0.88
N SER A 82 -21.03 7.95 0.51
CA SER A 82 -21.50 6.94 1.47
C SER A 82 -20.37 6.28 2.26
N LEU A 83 -19.10 6.47 1.89
CA LEU A 83 -17.95 5.96 2.63
C LEU A 83 -17.96 6.38 4.11
N SER A 84 -18.39 7.61 4.39
CA SER A 84 -18.45 8.16 5.76
C SER A 84 -19.50 7.48 6.65
N GLN A 85 -20.34 6.62 6.09
CA GLN A 85 -21.33 5.83 6.85
C GLN A 85 -20.72 4.56 7.45
N ASP A 86 -19.69 4.00 6.80
CA ASP A 86 -19.06 2.73 7.19
C ASP A 86 -17.65 2.93 7.77
N PHE A 87 -17.04 4.10 7.57
CA PHE A 87 -15.66 4.38 7.99
C PHE A 87 -15.53 5.73 8.69
N LEU A 88 -14.67 5.76 9.71
CA LEU A 88 -14.15 7.01 10.26
C LEU A 88 -13.02 7.55 9.38
N ILE A 89 -13.11 8.81 8.96
CA ILE A 89 -12.10 9.45 8.12
C ILE A 89 -11.10 10.18 9.03
N ASN A 90 -9.89 9.65 9.18
CA ASN A 90 -8.84 10.29 9.97
C ASN A 90 -8.09 11.36 9.17
N HIS A 91 -7.89 11.12 7.87
CA HIS A 91 -7.29 12.08 6.96
C HIS A 91 -8.07 12.15 5.65
N PHE A 92 -8.24 13.36 5.12
CA PHE A 92 -8.77 13.60 3.79
C PHE A 92 -7.96 14.71 3.11
N HIS A 93 -7.26 14.38 2.02
CA HIS A 93 -6.37 15.28 1.30
C HIS A 93 -6.72 15.35 -0.20
N PRO A 94 -7.85 16.00 -0.57
CA PRO A 94 -8.29 16.03 -1.97
C PRO A 94 -7.30 16.73 -2.92
N LEU A 95 -6.38 17.53 -2.39
CA LEU A 95 -5.45 18.39 -3.15
C LEU A 95 -3.98 17.96 -3.06
N ARG A 96 -3.66 16.79 -2.46
CA ARG A 96 -2.26 16.37 -2.21
C ARG A 96 -1.49 15.95 -3.47
N GLY A 97 -2.15 15.87 -4.62
CA GLY A 97 -1.54 15.48 -5.89
C GLY A 97 -1.38 13.97 -6.04
N GLY A 98 -0.61 13.54 -7.06
CA GLY A 98 -0.36 12.14 -7.38
C GLY A 98 0.56 11.44 -6.37
N GLY A 99 0.35 10.14 -6.15
CA GLY A 99 1.15 9.31 -5.25
C GLY A 99 1.01 9.63 -3.75
N GLY A 100 0.12 10.56 -3.39
CA GLY A 100 -0.16 10.97 -2.02
C GLY A 100 -1.37 10.25 -1.44
N VAL A 101 -1.46 10.22 -0.10
CA VAL A 101 -2.64 9.74 0.62
C VAL A 101 -3.83 10.66 0.28
N LEU A 102 -4.85 10.11 -0.38
CA LEU A 102 -6.14 10.74 -0.63
C LEU A 102 -7.02 10.69 0.63
N LEU A 103 -7.17 9.52 1.22
CA LEU A 103 -7.95 9.26 2.43
C LEU A 103 -7.17 8.34 3.36
N GLN A 104 -7.24 8.59 4.66
CA GLN A 104 -6.95 7.58 5.68
C GLN A 104 -8.24 7.27 6.41
N LEU A 105 -8.64 6.01 6.36
CA LEU A 105 -9.88 5.50 6.93
C LEU A 105 -9.58 4.59 8.12
N VAL A 106 -10.56 4.46 9.00
CA VAL A 106 -10.58 3.47 10.08
C VAL A 106 -11.91 2.73 10.01
N ASP A 107 -11.83 1.41 9.86
CA ASP A 107 -12.97 0.51 10.03
C ASP A 107 -13.15 0.21 11.51
N GLU A 108 -14.25 0.68 12.10
CA GLU A 108 -14.52 0.49 13.53
C GLU A 108 -14.78 -0.98 13.88
N GLU A 109 -15.41 -1.75 12.98
CA GLU A 109 -15.77 -3.15 13.25
C GLU A 109 -14.55 -4.06 13.28
N TYR A 110 -13.59 -3.81 12.37
CA TYR A 110 -12.38 -4.62 12.26
C TYR A 110 -11.16 -4.00 12.92
N SER A 111 -11.29 -2.81 13.50
CA SER A 111 -10.17 -2.03 14.06
C SER A 111 -9.01 -1.95 13.06
N THR A 112 -9.31 -1.61 11.81
CA THR A 112 -8.34 -1.66 10.70
C THR A 112 -8.15 -0.28 10.11
N ARG A 113 -6.89 0.15 9.98
CA ARG A 113 -6.54 1.35 9.23
C ARG A 113 -6.45 1.03 7.74
N ILE A 114 -6.99 1.91 6.91
CA ILE A 114 -6.87 1.84 5.45
C ILE A 114 -6.29 3.14 4.94
N GLU A 115 -5.23 3.06 4.14
CA GLU A 115 -4.67 4.20 3.41
C GLU A 115 -5.06 4.08 1.93
N VAL A 116 -5.79 5.09 1.43
CA VAL A 116 -6.18 5.19 0.02
C VAL A 116 -5.29 6.24 -0.63
N PHE A 117 -4.53 5.84 -1.63
CA PHE A 117 -3.61 6.69 -2.38
C PHE A 117 -4.17 7.07 -3.74
N THR A 118 -3.76 8.23 -4.25
CA THR A 118 -3.84 8.53 -5.68
C THR A 118 -2.71 7.80 -6.43
N PRO A 119 -2.89 7.44 -7.72
CA PRO A 119 -1.83 6.85 -8.52
C PRO A 119 -0.61 7.77 -8.58
N ASN A 120 0.57 7.17 -8.49
CA ASN A 120 1.84 7.86 -8.68
C ASN A 120 2.23 7.96 -10.17
N SER A 121 1.81 6.95 -10.96
CA SER A 121 2.04 6.86 -12.40
C SER A 121 0.74 7.05 -13.18
N LYS A 122 0.80 7.76 -14.30
CA LYS A 122 -0.34 7.90 -15.25
C LYS A 122 -0.66 6.59 -15.97
N THR A 123 0.31 5.68 -16.07
CA THR A 123 0.20 4.40 -16.78
C THR A 123 -0.02 3.23 -15.83
N LEU A 124 -0.21 3.48 -14.52
CA LEU A 124 -0.44 2.44 -13.51
C LEU A 124 -1.59 1.50 -13.91
N ASN A 125 -2.68 2.05 -14.44
CA ASN A 125 -3.88 1.29 -14.82
C ASN A 125 -3.63 0.24 -15.91
N GLU A 126 -2.61 0.44 -16.75
CA GLU A 126 -2.24 -0.48 -17.82
C GLU A 126 -1.48 -1.71 -17.31
N ARG A 127 -1.01 -1.66 -16.05
CA ARG A 127 -0.16 -2.68 -15.43
C ARG A 127 -0.80 -3.32 -14.19
N LEU A 128 -2.10 -3.16 -14.02
CA LEU A 128 -2.82 -3.81 -12.93
C LEU A 128 -2.99 -5.30 -13.21
N THR A 129 -2.85 -6.12 -12.17
CA THR A 129 -3.08 -7.57 -12.24
C THR A 129 -4.38 -7.92 -11.53
N ASP A 130 -5.29 -8.60 -12.23
CA ASP A 130 -6.52 -9.12 -11.62
C ASP A 130 -6.19 -10.17 -10.55
N PHE A 131 -6.88 -10.07 -9.42
CA PHE A 131 -6.70 -10.95 -8.29
C PHE A 131 -8.03 -11.23 -7.58
N ALA A 132 -8.09 -12.35 -6.85
CA ALA A 132 -9.23 -12.71 -6.02
C ALA A 132 -8.78 -12.88 -4.57
N ILE A 133 -9.40 -12.12 -3.67
CA ILE A 133 -9.23 -12.25 -2.22
C ILE A 133 -10.52 -12.86 -1.68
N GLY A 134 -10.54 -14.18 -1.47
CA GLY A 134 -11.78 -14.91 -1.22
C GLY A 134 -12.76 -14.73 -2.38
N ASN A 135 -13.97 -14.22 -2.09
CA ASN A 135 -14.97 -13.90 -3.11
C ASN A 135 -14.84 -12.48 -3.69
N LEU A 136 -13.94 -11.66 -3.14
CA LEU A 136 -13.75 -10.28 -3.58
C LEU A 136 -12.85 -10.25 -4.81
N ARG A 137 -13.40 -9.79 -5.94
CA ARG A 137 -12.60 -9.47 -7.13
C ARG A 137 -11.95 -8.12 -6.94
N CYS A 138 -10.63 -8.08 -7.03
CA CYS A 138 -9.85 -6.85 -6.95
C CYS A 138 -8.76 -6.86 -8.01
N ARG A 139 -8.10 -5.72 -8.15
CA ARG A 139 -6.86 -5.57 -8.90
C ARG A 139 -5.72 -5.34 -7.92
N THR A 140 -4.51 -5.68 -8.31
CA THR A 140 -3.29 -5.42 -7.55
C THR A 140 -2.34 -4.61 -8.42
N VAL A 141 -1.62 -3.67 -7.79
CA VAL A 141 -0.48 -3.00 -8.43
C VAL A 141 0.56 -4.06 -8.80
N SER A 142 1.19 -3.96 -9.98
CA SER A 142 2.20 -4.95 -10.43
C SER A 142 3.36 -5.08 -9.43
N ALA A 143 4.02 -6.23 -9.44
CA ALA A 143 5.17 -6.46 -8.56
C ALA A 143 6.32 -5.48 -8.86
N GLU A 144 6.48 -5.10 -10.13
CA GLU A 144 7.48 -4.17 -10.63
C GLU A 144 7.20 -2.73 -10.21
N ASP A 145 5.94 -2.29 -10.26
CA ASP A 145 5.50 -1.00 -9.72
C ASP A 145 5.72 -0.93 -8.20
N VAL A 146 5.39 -2.01 -7.47
CA VAL A 146 5.65 -2.09 -6.03
C VAL A 146 7.17 -2.04 -5.75
N LEU A 147 7.98 -2.76 -6.52
CA LEU A 147 9.45 -2.74 -6.38
C LEU A 147 10.02 -1.33 -6.61
N ALA A 148 9.62 -0.66 -7.70
CA ALA A 148 10.06 0.70 -8.01
C ALA A 148 9.62 1.70 -6.92
N LYS A 149 8.39 1.56 -6.39
CA LYS A 149 7.92 2.38 -5.27
C LYS A 149 8.75 2.13 -4.01
N LEU A 150 9.01 0.88 -3.65
CA LEU A 150 9.82 0.53 -2.48
C LEU A 150 11.23 1.12 -2.59
N LEU A 151 11.87 1.02 -3.75
CA LEU A 151 13.17 1.64 -3.98
C LEU A 151 13.14 3.16 -3.72
N SER A 152 12.09 3.84 -4.18
CA SER A 152 11.89 5.28 -3.92
C SER A 152 11.66 5.60 -2.43
N ILE A 153 11.00 4.69 -1.70
CA ILE A 153 10.78 4.82 -0.24
C ILE A 153 12.09 4.66 0.54
N ILE A 154 12.92 3.68 0.19
CA ILE A 154 14.15 3.35 0.93
C ILE A 154 15.37 4.15 0.47
N TYR A 155 15.33 4.80 -0.70
CA TYR A 155 16.43 5.63 -1.22
C TYR A 155 16.98 6.69 -0.26
N PRO A 156 16.17 7.37 0.59
CA PRO A 156 16.68 8.30 1.60
C PRO A 156 17.73 7.71 2.56
N ALA A 157 17.81 6.38 2.72
CA ALA A 157 18.89 5.74 3.48
C ALA A 157 20.30 6.09 2.94
N THR A 158 20.42 6.38 1.65
CA THR A 158 21.68 6.85 1.03
C THR A 158 22.13 8.23 1.53
N LYS A 159 21.27 8.93 2.26
CA LYS A 159 21.51 10.23 2.89
C LYS A 159 21.52 10.14 4.42
N GLY A 160 21.57 8.94 4.96
CA GLY A 160 21.58 8.71 6.40
C GLY A 160 20.21 8.81 7.07
N CYS A 161 19.11 8.87 6.30
CA CYS A 161 17.77 8.78 6.87
C CYS A 161 17.48 7.35 7.32
N THR A 162 16.74 7.21 8.40
CA THR A 162 16.25 5.91 8.86
C THR A 162 15.11 5.43 7.97
N VAL A 163 14.97 4.11 7.82
CA VAL A 163 13.89 3.46 7.08
C VAL A 163 13.38 2.24 7.83
N ASP A 164 12.08 1.95 7.73
CA ASP A 164 11.50 0.74 8.33
C ASP A 164 12.12 -0.52 7.67
N PRO A 165 12.70 -1.45 8.45
CA PRO A 165 13.30 -2.68 7.94
C PRO A 165 12.40 -3.44 6.96
N LYS A 166 11.07 -3.44 7.18
CA LYS A 166 10.11 -4.15 6.33
C LYS A 166 10.18 -3.72 4.87
N TYR A 167 10.48 -2.44 4.59
CA TYR A 167 10.55 -1.93 3.23
C TYR A 167 11.77 -2.47 2.50
N VAL A 168 12.89 -2.63 3.19
CA VAL A 168 14.12 -3.23 2.64
C VAL A 168 13.91 -4.72 2.40
N GLU A 169 13.31 -5.44 3.35
CA GLU A 169 12.99 -6.87 3.20
C GLU A 169 12.06 -7.13 2.02
N HIS A 170 10.97 -6.35 1.89
CA HIS A 170 10.07 -6.43 0.74
C HIS A 170 10.76 -6.09 -0.58
N PHE A 171 11.63 -5.08 -0.58
CA PHE A 171 12.41 -4.70 -1.76
C PHE A 171 13.31 -5.84 -2.20
N GLU A 172 14.10 -6.43 -1.30
CA GLU A 172 15.01 -7.54 -1.62
C GLU A 172 14.26 -8.77 -2.14
N ALA A 173 13.14 -9.12 -1.49
CA ALA A 173 12.32 -10.26 -1.90
C ALA A 173 11.71 -10.07 -3.31
N LEU A 174 11.19 -8.88 -3.61
CA LEU A 174 10.67 -8.57 -4.95
C LEU A 174 11.80 -8.45 -5.98
N TYR A 175 12.93 -7.82 -5.64
CA TYR A 175 14.07 -7.66 -6.53
C TYR A 175 14.59 -9.01 -7.04
N ALA A 176 14.53 -10.05 -6.20
CA ALA A 176 14.93 -11.41 -6.56
C ALA A 176 13.93 -12.18 -7.44
N THR A 177 12.71 -11.65 -7.67
CA THR A 177 11.60 -12.42 -8.27
C THR A 177 10.95 -11.77 -9.48
N VAL A 178 10.97 -10.44 -9.59
CA VAL A 178 10.26 -9.72 -10.67
C VAL A 178 11.08 -9.64 -11.96
N ASP A 179 10.43 -9.24 -13.06
CA ASP A 179 11.14 -8.86 -14.28
C ASP A 179 11.81 -7.49 -14.10
N LEU A 180 13.11 -7.50 -13.82
CA LEU A 180 13.89 -6.28 -13.61
C LEU A 180 13.93 -5.38 -14.86
N LYS A 181 13.74 -5.91 -16.07
CA LYS A 181 13.66 -5.07 -17.27
C LYS A 181 12.44 -4.15 -17.20
N VAL A 182 11.30 -4.69 -16.82
CA VAL A 182 10.06 -3.94 -16.66
C VAL A 182 10.18 -2.94 -15.50
N ALA A 183 10.78 -3.33 -14.37
CA ALA A 183 11.03 -2.42 -13.26
C ALA A 183 11.92 -1.21 -13.63
N VAL A 184 12.95 -1.43 -14.46
CA VAL A 184 13.81 -0.36 -14.99
C VAL A 184 13.03 0.62 -15.87
N GLU A 185 12.13 0.12 -16.72
CA GLU A 185 11.28 0.96 -17.58
C GLU A 185 10.29 1.80 -16.76
N ILE A 186 9.82 1.28 -15.63
CA ILE A 186 8.85 1.93 -14.73
C ILE A 186 9.51 2.93 -13.76
N TRP A 187 10.80 2.77 -13.45
CA TRP A 187 11.52 3.59 -12.47
C TRP A 187 11.32 5.12 -12.61
N PRO A 188 11.31 5.71 -13.83
CA PRO A 188 11.09 7.15 -14.00
C PRO A 188 9.78 7.67 -13.39
N ASP A 189 8.75 6.82 -13.28
CA ASP A 189 7.47 7.20 -12.68
C ASP A 189 7.53 7.32 -11.16
N TYR A 190 8.45 6.61 -10.51
CA TYR A 190 8.53 6.50 -9.03
C TYR A 190 9.68 7.27 -8.41
N ARG A 191 10.73 7.53 -9.18
CA ARG A 191 11.90 8.25 -8.69
C ARG A 191 11.55 9.71 -8.39
N LYS A 192 12.15 10.25 -7.33
CA LYS A 192 12.11 11.70 -7.07
C LYS A 192 13.20 12.40 -7.89
N GLU A 193 13.10 13.72 -8.00
CA GLU A 193 14.05 14.52 -8.80
C GLU A 193 15.50 14.34 -8.34
N ASN A 194 15.73 14.17 -7.04
CA ASN A 194 17.05 13.94 -6.43
C ASN A 194 17.50 12.47 -6.41
N HIS A 195 16.72 11.55 -7.01
CA HIS A 195 17.11 10.15 -7.14
C HIS A 195 17.90 9.92 -8.45
N PRO A 196 18.76 8.88 -8.52
CA PRO A 196 19.49 8.52 -9.73
C PRO A 196 18.54 8.22 -10.88
N LEU A 197 19.00 8.53 -12.11
CA LEU A 197 18.25 8.21 -13.32
C LEU A 197 18.20 6.69 -13.56
N SER A 198 19.27 5.98 -13.22
CA SER A 198 19.34 4.52 -13.33
C SER A 198 18.73 3.83 -12.12
N PHE A 199 17.85 2.86 -12.39
CA PHE A 199 17.29 1.98 -11.36
C PHE A 199 18.39 1.19 -10.63
N TYR A 200 19.36 0.65 -11.38
CA TYR A 200 20.44 -0.16 -10.81
C TYR A 200 21.38 0.64 -9.92
N GLU A 201 21.71 1.88 -10.32
CA GLU A 201 22.54 2.77 -9.48
C GLU A 201 21.83 3.10 -8.17
N ALA A 202 20.52 3.36 -8.22
CA ALA A 202 19.73 3.62 -7.02
C ALA A 202 19.66 2.38 -6.10
N ALA A 203 19.42 1.20 -6.66
CA ALA A 203 19.39 -0.07 -5.92
C ALA A 203 20.74 -0.36 -5.25
N GLU A 204 21.85 -0.25 -5.98
CA GLU A 204 23.19 -0.50 -5.44
C GLU A 204 23.55 0.50 -4.33
N ALA A 205 23.21 1.78 -4.51
CA ALA A 205 23.48 2.81 -3.51
C ALA A 205 22.74 2.53 -2.20
N VAL A 206 21.46 2.10 -2.27
CA VAL A 206 20.68 1.70 -1.10
C VAL A 206 21.30 0.49 -0.42
N GLN A 207 21.56 -0.59 -1.17
CA GLN A 207 22.12 -1.82 -0.61
C GLN A 207 23.46 -1.57 0.08
N ARG A 208 24.33 -0.77 -0.54
CA ARG A 208 25.61 -0.35 0.06
C ARG A 208 25.38 0.42 1.37
N SER A 209 24.48 1.39 1.37
CA SER A 209 24.21 2.24 2.55
C SER A 209 23.67 1.44 3.73
N ILE A 210 22.73 0.52 3.48
CA ILE A 210 22.16 -0.34 4.54
C ILE A 210 23.19 -1.34 5.07
N ARG A 211 23.99 -1.95 4.19
CA ARG A 211 25.05 -2.88 4.59
C ARG A 211 26.13 -2.18 5.41
N ASP A 212 26.56 -1.00 4.98
CA ASP A 212 27.65 -0.26 5.62
C ASP A 212 27.17 0.46 6.91
N ASN A 213 25.86 0.70 7.06
CA ASN A 213 25.26 1.27 8.26
C ASN A 213 23.90 0.63 8.61
N PRO A 214 23.90 -0.56 9.27
CA PRO A 214 22.67 -1.24 9.65
C PRO A 214 21.79 -0.46 10.63
N ALA A 215 22.34 0.53 11.36
CA ALA A 215 21.57 1.38 12.28
C ALA A 215 20.58 2.32 11.59
N LEU A 216 20.62 2.41 10.26
CA LEU A 216 19.60 3.08 9.44
C LEU A 216 18.27 2.32 9.43
N LEU A 217 18.27 1.03 9.76
CA LEU A 217 17.06 0.23 9.84
C LEU A 217 16.39 0.45 11.20
N GLN A 218 15.37 1.30 11.23
CA GLN A 218 14.62 1.61 12.45
C GLN A 218 13.13 1.51 12.15
N ARG A 219 12.41 0.81 13.02
CA ARG A 219 10.97 0.64 12.88
C ARG A 219 10.29 2.00 13.04
N GLU A 220 9.48 2.37 12.07
CA GLU A 220 8.66 3.57 12.19
C GLU A 220 7.50 3.29 13.14
N GLU A 221 7.36 4.13 14.16
CA GLU A 221 6.18 4.15 15.01
C GLU A 221 5.10 5.02 14.37
N TYR A 222 3.86 4.55 14.40
CA TYR A 222 2.75 5.39 13.99
C TYR A 222 2.69 6.63 14.89
N CYS A 223 2.51 7.81 14.31
CA CYS A 223 2.37 9.04 15.09
C CYS A 223 1.17 8.89 16.04
N GLN A 224 1.42 8.97 17.35
CA GLN A 224 0.40 8.88 18.42
C GLN A 224 0.02 10.25 19.00
N ASP A 225 0.48 11.35 18.38
CA ASP A 225 0.13 12.68 18.83
C ASP A 225 -1.32 13.02 18.45
N ILE A 226 -2.21 12.90 19.43
CA ILE A 226 -3.63 13.24 19.29
C ILE A 226 -3.85 14.72 18.93
N ASN A 227 -2.89 15.60 19.26
CA ASN A 227 -2.96 17.04 19.02
C ASN A 227 -2.38 17.45 17.65
N PHE A 228 -1.72 16.54 16.92
CA PHE A 228 -0.99 16.85 15.68
C PHE A 228 -1.89 17.42 14.57
N VAL A 229 -1.98 18.72 14.31
CA VAL A 229 -2.86 19.22 13.23
C VAL A 229 -2.24 18.99 11.83
N CYS A 230 -2.92 18.21 10.98
CA CYS A 230 -2.44 17.99 9.60
C CYS A 230 -2.80 19.17 8.72
N ARG A 231 -1.79 19.88 8.20
CA ARG A 231 -1.98 21.06 7.33
C ARG A 231 -2.66 20.76 5.97
N TRP A 232 -2.74 19.48 5.59
CA TRP A 232 -3.32 19.06 4.31
C TRP A 232 -4.78 18.61 4.44
N CYS A 233 -5.26 18.38 5.67
CA CYS A 233 -6.60 17.87 5.89
C CYS A 233 -7.64 18.93 5.57
N CYS A 234 -8.68 18.54 4.82
CA CYS A 234 -9.82 19.40 4.52
C CYS A 234 -11.09 18.64 4.87
N ALA A 235 -11.79 19.02 5.94
CA ALA A 235 -13.11 18.45 6.21
C ALA A 235 -14.13 18.97 5.18
N SER A 236 -15.09 18.13 4.81
CA SER A 236 -16.28 18.54 4.04
C SER A 236 -17.52 17.82 4.55
N ASP A 237 -18.71 18.26 4.11
CA ASP A 237 -19.97 17.61 4.48
C ASP A 237 -20.03 16.15 4.03
N GLU A 238 -19.45 15.84 2.87
CA GLU A 238 -19.41 14.48 2.31
C GLU A 238 -18.34 13.61 2.97
N PHE A 239 -17.24 14.22 3.43
CA PHE A 239 -16.08 13.55 4.01
C PHE A 239 -15.67 14.24 5.32
N PRO A 240 -16.50 14.13 6.38
CA PRO A 240 -16.20 14.74 7.66
C PRO A 240 -15.01 14.04 8.33
N LEU A 241 -14.12 14.81 8.96
CA LEU A 241 -13.01 14.24 9.72
C LEU A 241 -13.52 13.73 11.07
N ALA A 242 -13.12 12.51 11.42
CA ALA A 242 -13.43 11.91 12.71
C ALA A 242 -12.65 12.59 13.84
N VAL A 243 -13.22 12.55 15.05
CA VAL A 243 -12.51 12.95 16.27
C VAL A 243 -11.35 11.98 16.50
N ARG A 244 -10.15 12.52 16.62
CA ARG A 244 -8.94 11.70 16.71
C ARG A 244 -8.91 10.78 17.92
N SER A 245 -9.32 11.22 19.10
CA SER A 245 -9.32 10.35 20.29
C SER A 245 -10.07 9.05 20.04
N LYS A 246 -11.22 9.12 19.35
CA LYS A 246 -12.00 7.96 18.92
C LYS A 246 -11.21 7.06 17.95
N VAL A 247 -10.53 7.66 16.97
CA VAL A 247 -9.66 6.92 16.03
C VAL A 247 -8.54 6.17 16.77
N TYR A 248 -7.84 6.84 17.69
CA TYR A 248 -6.73 6.23 18.43
C TYR A 248 -7.19 5.13 19.40
N GLU A 249 -8.35 5.31 20.06
CA GLU A 249 -8.98 4.29 20.89
C GLU A 249 -9.28 3.01 20.08
N ILE A 250 -9.91 3.15 18.91
CA ILE A 250 -10.26 2.01 18.03
C ILE A 250 -9.01 1.26 17.53
N LEU A 251 -7.94 2.00 17.25
CA LEU A 251 -6.67 1.43 16.80
C LEU A 251 -5.82 0.89 17.97
N GLY A 252 -6.27 1.04 19.22
CA GLY A 252 -5.60 0.50 20.41
C GLY A 252 -4.36 1.28 20.85
N TYR A 253 -4.30 2.57 20.55
CA TYR A 253 -3.18 3.44 20.96
C TYR A 253 -3.42 4.18 22.27
N VAL A 254 -4.67 4.29 22.73
CA VAL A 254 -5.10 4.96 23.97
C VAL A 254 -6.07 4.05 24.72
#